data_AF-A0A1M3H7F0-F1
#
_entry.id   AF-A0A1M3H7F0-F1
#
_cell.length_a   1.000
_cell.length_b   1.000
_cell.length_c   1.000
_cell.angle_alpha   90.00
_cell.angle_beta   90.00
_cell.angle_gamma   90.00
#
_symmetry.space_group_name_H-M   'P 1'
#
loop_
_entity.id
_entity.type
_entity.pdbx_description
1 polymer ?
#
loop_
_entity_poly.entity_id
_entity_poly.type
_entity_poly.pdbx_seq_one_letter_code
_entity_poly.pdbx_strand_id
1 'polypeptide(L)'
;MRKQLKTLDEQRGLFRGTFKKYGLRSGYKGASTETILLVSICNDDGKIISDHCWFNMTKGFEKLGTLRAGDIIQFEARVKKYRKGYINRRAGIDQSSFDYKLSHPTQIKRCK
;
A
#
# COMPACT_ATOMS: atom_id res chain seq x y z
N MET A 1 -5.56 11.61 -1.66
CA MET A 1 -4.30 12.40 -1.72
C MET A 1 -3.46 12.10 -0.46
N ARG A 2 -2.15 11.80 -0.54
CA ARG A 2 -1.32 11.24 0.58
C ARG A 2 -0.44 12.24 1.36
N LYS A 3 -0.88 13.51 1.47
CA LYS A 3 -0.03 14.59 2.06
C LYS A 3 0.41 14.29 3.50
N GLN A 4 -0.38 13.55 4.26
CA GLN A 4 -0.13 13.27 5.68
C GLN A 4 0.98 12.25 5.94
N LEU A 5 1.33 11.43 4.94
CA LEU A 5 2.44 10.49 5.06
C LEU A 5 3.81 11.20 5.09
N LYS A 6 3.89 12.46 4.65
CA LYS A 6 5.14 13.22 4.59
C LYS A 6 5.78 13.43 5.96
N THR A 7 5.00 13.57 7.01
CA THR A 7 5.49 13.80 8.38
C THR A 7 5.98 12.53 9.06
N LEU A 8 5.69 11.37 8.49
CA LEU A 8 6.03 10.05 9.04
C LEU A 8 7.14 9.38 8.21
N ASP A 9 7.92 10.13 7.42
CA ASP A 9 8.94 9.57 6.53
C ASP A 9 9.91 8.68 7.32
N GLU A 10 10.18 7.51 6.77
CA GLU A 10 10.96 6.45 7.38
C GLU A 10 10.43 5.82 8.67
N GLN A 11 9.32 6.30 9.21
CA GLN A 11 8.71 5.73 10.42
C GLN A 11 7.89 4.48 10.09
N ARG A 12 7.89 3.54 11.04
CA ARG A 12 7.00 2.39 11.04
C ARG A 12 5.84 2.71 11.97
N GLY A 13 4.62 2.53 11.46
CA GLY A 13 3.40 2.84 12.18
C GLY A 13 2.35 1.76 11.99
N LEU A 14 1.33 1.83 12.84
CA LEU A 14 0.16 0.97 12.75
C LEU A 14 -0.89 1.60 11.86
N PHE A 15 -1.47 0.79 10.97
CA PHE A 15 -2.50 1.21 10.03
C PHE A 15 -3.64 0.20 9.99
N ARG A 16 -4.81 0.70 9.59
CA ARG A 16 -5.97 -0.12 9.26
C ARG A 16 -6.47 0.24 7.86
N GLY A 17 -6.98 -0.76 7.15
CA GLY A 17 -7.59 -0.56 5.84
C GLY A 17 -8.65 -1.62 5.57
N THR A 18 -9.67 -1.25 4.81
CA THR A 18 -10.75 -2.14 4.43
C THR A 18 -10.38 -2.89 3.16
N PHE A 19 -10.43 -4.22 3.20
CA PHE A 19 -10.22 -5.03 2.01
C PHE A 19 -11.32 -4.77 0.99
N LYS A 20 -10.92 -4.49 -0.25
CA LYS A 20 -11.84 -4.27 -1.36
C LYS A 20 -11.85 -5.43 -2.34
N LYS A 21 -10.68 -5.86 -2.81
CA LYS A 21 -10.54 -6.97 -3.77
C LYS A 21 -9.09 -7.42 -3.93
N TYR A 22 -8.94 -8.61 -4.51
CA TYR A 22 -7.68 -9.07 -5.09
C TYR A 22 -7.46 -8.45 -6.49
N GLY A 23 -6.22 -8.50 -6.95
CA GLY A 23 -5.82 -8.09 -8.30
C GLY A 23 -4.55 -8.80 -8.73
N LEU A 24 -4.21 -8.67 -10.01
CA LEU A 24 -3.00 -9.23 -10.58
C LEU A 24 -2.14 -8.10 -11.14
N ARG A 25 -0.83 -8.24 -10.97
CA ARG A 25 0.16 -7.36 -11.57
C ARG A 25 1.20 -8.19 -12.30
N SER A 26 1.56 -7.75 -13.51
CA SER A 26 2.73 -8.29 -14.22
C SER A 26 4.00 -7.98 -13.43
N GLY A 27 4.64 -9.04 -12.94
CA GLY A 27 5.92 -9.02 -12.25
C GLY A 27 7.10 -9.15 -13.22
N TYR A 28 8.26 -9.45 -12.65
CA TYR A 28 9.51 -9.62 -13.41
C TYR A 28 9.38 -10.79 -14.40
N LYS A 29 9.79 -10.57 -15.66
CA LYS A 29 9.74 -11.56 -16.75
C LYS A 29 8.36 -12.17 -17.03
N GLY A 30 7.28 -11.44 -16.73
CA GLY A 30 5.91 -11.89 -17.05
C GLY A 30 5.26 -12.79 -16.00
N ALA A 31 5.93 -13.06 -14.87
CA ALA A 31 5.30 -13.75 -13.74
C ALA A 31 4.15 -12.89 -13.19
N SER A 32 2.95 -13.44 -13.08
CA SER A 32 1.83 -12.77 -12.41
C SER A 32 2.07 -12.75 -10.91
N THR A 33 1.98 -11.56 -10.29
CA THR A 33 2.01 -11.40 -8.85
C THR A 33 0.62 -11.00 -8.37
N GLU A 34 0.07 -11.79 -7.43
CA GLU A 34 -1.17 -11.44 -6.77
C GLU A 34 -1.00 -10.20 -5.89
N THR A 35 -2.05 -9.39 -5.85
CA THR A 35 -2.09 -8.14 -5.10
C THR A 35 -3.41 -8.00 -4.39
N ILE A 36 -3.42 -7.20 -3.34
CA ILE A 36 -4.57 -6.89 -2.52
C ILE A 36 -4.80 -5.37 -2.51
N LEU A 37 -6.04 -4.96 -2.71
CA LEU A 37 -6.47 -3.58 -2.60
C LEU A 37 -7.10 -3.34 -1.23
N LEU A 38 -6.47 -2.48 -0.44
CA LEU A 38 -7.07 -1.91 0.76
C LEU A 38 -7.53 -0.48 0.48
N VAL A 39 -8.70 -0.11 1.00
CA VAL A 39 -9.28 1.24 0.89
C VAL A 39 -9.50 1.85 2.27
N SER A 40 -9.73 3.16 2.33
CA SER A 40 -9.99 3.90 3.56
C SER A 40 -8.88 3.69 4.60
N ILE A 41 -7.62 3.87 4.20
CA ILE A 41 -6.47 3.60 5.06
C ILE A 41 -6.38 4.69 6.14
N CYS A 42 -6.41 4.29 7.40
CA CYS A 42 -6.20 5.17 8.54
C CYS A 42 -5.00 4.76 9.40
N ASN A 43 -4.43 5.72 10.13
CA ASN A 43 -3.40 5.49 11.14
C ASN A 43 -4.03 5.02 12.47
N ASP A 44 -3.20 4.83 13.49
CA ASP A 44 -3.66 4.39 14.82
C ASP A 44 -4.65 5.37 15.47
N ASP A 45 -4.48 6.67 15.23
CA ASP A 45 -5.40 7.73 15.70
C ASP A 45 -6.75 7.76 14.93
N GLY A 46 -6.96 6.85 13.97
CA GLY A 46 -8.17 6.81 13.14
C GLY A 46 -8.20 7.85 12.00
N LYS A 47 -7.12 8.61 11.81
CA LYS A 47 -7.02 9.63 10.75
C LYS A 47 -6.77 8.98 9.40
N ILE A 48 -7.61 9.28 8.41
CA ILE A 48 -7.46 8.77 7.03
C ILE A 48 -6.21 9.38 6.38
N ILE A 49 -5.24 8.52 6.06
CA ILE A 49 -3.95 8.90 5.45
C ILE A 49 -3.87 8.60 3.96
N SER A 50 -4.70 7.69 3.44
CA SER A 50 -4.72 7.30 2.03
C SER A 50 -6.07 6.68 1.64
N ASP A 51 -6.61 7.10 0.50
CA ASP A 51 -7.91 6.61 0.00
C ASP A 51 -7.85 5.11 -0.34
N HIS A 52 -6.72 4.68 -0.92
CA HIS A 52 -6.47 3.29 -1.26
C HIS A 52 -4.96 2.98 -1.30
N CYS A 53 -4.61 1.72 -1.13
CA CYS A 53 -3.25 1.22 -1.30
C CYS A 53 -3.28 -0.21 -1.83
N TRP A 54 -2.52 -0.45 -2.89
CA TRP A 54 -2.25 -1.79 -3.39
C TRP A 54 -1.02 -2.34 -2.67
N PHE A 55 -1.12 -3.58 -2.21
CA PHE A 55 0.01 -4.35 -1.69
C PHE A 55 0.19 -5.63 -2.51
N ASN A 56 1.41 -6.13 -2.56
CA ASN A 56 1.63 -7.49 -3.00
C ASN A 56 0.97 -8.45 -2.00
N MET A 57 0.46 -9.57 -2.50
CA MET A 57 0.06 -10.68 -1.66
C MET A 57 1.32 -11.21 -0.95
N THR A 58 1.35 -11.09 0.37
CA THR A 58 2.46 -11.56 1.21
C THR A 58 1.98 -12.74 2.03
N LYS A 59 2.91 -13.55 2.54
CA LYS A 59 2.59 -14.62 3.51
C LYS A 59 1.74 -14.16 4.69
N GLY A 60 1.85 -12.88 5.09
CA GLY A 60 1.02 -12.32 6.15
C GLY A 60 -0.45 -12.15 5.75
N PHE A 61 -0.72 -11.77 4.49
CA PHE A 61 -2.09 -11.72 3.96
C PHE A 61 -2.64 -13.12 3.70
N GLU A 62 -1.83 -14.04 3.17
CA GLU A 62 -2.23 -15.44 2.92
C GLU A 62 -2.69 -16.14 4.19
N LYS A 63 -2.02 -15.89 5.32
CA LYS A 63 -2.38 -16.44 6.65
C LYS A 63 -3.76 -16.02 7.14
N LEU A 64 -4.35 -14.96 6.60
CA LEU A 64 -5.72 -14.55 6.95
C LEU A 64 -6.78 -15.42 6.26
N GLY A 65 -6.39 -16.28 5.31
CA GLY A 65 -7.29 -17.06 4.49
C GLY A 65 -8.05 -16.20 3.48
N THR A 66 -9.26 -16.62 3.13
CA THR A 66 -10.11 -15.89 2.19
C THR A 66 -10.68 -14.63 2.83
N LEU A 67 -10.38 -13.48 2.23
CA LEU A 67 -10.92 -12.18 2.62
C LEU A 67 -12.18 -11.85 1.81
N ARG A 68 -13.13 -11.19 2.46
CA ARG A 68 -14.36 -10.67 1.82
C ARG A 68 -14.33 -9.15 1.82
N ALA A 69 -14.83 -8.54 0.74
CA ALA A 69 -14.90 -7.10 0.64
C ALA A 69 -15.63 -6.53 1.88
N GLY A 70 -15.00 -5.56 2.55
CA GLY A 70 -15.47 -5.04 3.84
C GLY A 70 -14.62 -5.48 5.04
N ASP A 71 -13.83 -6.56 4.93
CA ASP A 71 -12.96 -7.01 6.02
C ASP A 71 -11.95 -5.93 6.42
N ILE A 72 -11.87 -5.61 7.71
CA ILE A 72 -10.92 -4.62 8.23
C ILE A 72 -9.60 -5.32 8.55
N ILE A 73 -8.55 -4.88 7.88
CA ILE A 73 -7.19 -5.42 8.05
C ILE A 73 -6.33 -4.41 8.79
N GLN A 74 -5.77 -4.83 9.92
CA GLN A 74 -4.75 -4.09 10.65
C GLN A 74 -3.37 -4.62 10.24
N PHE A 75 -2.43 -3.70 10.02
CA PHE A 75 -1.06 -4.04 9.66
C PHE A 75 -0.11 -2.93 10.09
N GLU A 76 1.15 -3.27 10.32
CA GLU A 76 2.22 -2.30 10.45
C GLU A 76 2.92 -2.10 9.11
N ALA A 77 3.22 -0.87 8.74
CA ALA A 77 3.97 -0.58 7.52
C ALA A 77 4.96 0.56 7.75
N ARG A 78 6.00 0.59 6.91
CA ARG A 78 6.94 1.71 6.85
C ARG A 78 6.51 2.70 5.79
N VAL A 79 6.40 3.97 6.17
CA VAL A 79 6.19 5.05 5.22
C VAL A 79 7.52 5.30 4.51
N LYS A 80 7.50 5.25 3.18
CA LYS A 80 8.67 5.54 2.35
C LYS A 80 8.33 6.55 1.28
N LYS A 81 9.22 7.51 1.08
CA LYS A 81 9.25 8.35 -0.12
C LYS A 81 9.47 7.48 -1.36
N TYR A 82 8.72 7.73 -2.42
CA TYR A 82 8.93 7.11 -3.73
C TYR A 82 8.82 8.16 -4.84
N ARG A 83 9.60 7.95 -5.90
CA ARG A 83 9.54 8.80 -7.10
C ARG A 83 8.39 8.32 -7.99
N LYS A 84 7.49 9.23 -8.35
CA LYS A 84 6.38 9.01 -9.29
C LYS A 84 6.50 9.98 -10.47
N GLY A 85 5.70 9.77 -11.51
CA GLY A 85 5.68 10.62 -12.70
C GLY A 85 6.36 9.97 -13.91
N TYR A 86 6.14 10.57 -15.07
CA TYR A 86 6.65 10.07 -16.34
C TYR A 86 8.07 10.57 -16.57
N ILE A 87 8.97 9.65 -16.93
CA ILE A 87 10.35 9.97 -17.29
C ILE A 87 10.64 9.32 -18.65
N ASN A 88 10.94 10.16 -19.64
CA ASN A 88 11.42 9.73 -20.94
C ASN A 88 12.76 10.40 -21.24
N ARG A 89 13.83 9.67 -20.93
CA ARG A 89 15.21 10.14 -21.13
C ARG A 89 15.54 10.41 -22.59
N ARG A 90 14.97 9.65 -23.53
CA ARG A 90 15.22 9.82 -24.98
C ARG A 90 14.64 11.12 -25.50
N ALA A 91 13.49 11.54 -24.96
CA ALA A 91 12.82 12.79 -25.31
C ALA A 91 13.20 13.97 -24.40
N GLY A 92 14.13 13.78 -23.44
CA GLY A 92 14.50 14.82 -22.47
C GLY A 92 13.39 15.20 -21.47
N ILE A 93 12.33 14.39 -21.34
CA ILE A 93 11.19 14.68 -20.47
C ILE A 93 11.41 14.06 -19.08
N ASP A 94 11.44 14.89 -18.05
CA ASP A 94 11.36 14.46 -16.65
C ASP A 94 10.24 15.22 -15.94
N GLN A 95 9.10 14.56 -15.77
CA GLN A 95 7.95 15.07 -14.99
C GLN A 95 7.84 14.33 -13.65
N SER A 96 8.97 13.86 -13.13
CA SER A 96 8.96 13.12 -11.88
C SER A 96 8.81 14.02 -10.66
N SER A 97 8.08 13.51 -9.66
CA SER A 97 7.87 14.14 -8.37
C SER A 97 8.01 13.07 -7.29
N PHE A 98 8.19 13.51 -6.05
CA PHE A 98 8.12 12.62 -4.90
C PHE A 98 6.70 12.49 -4.37
N ASP A 99 6.37 11.30 -3.88
CA ASP A 99 5.15 10.98 -3.15
C ASP A 99 5.52 9.94 -2.06
N TYR A 100 4.56 9.53 -1.24
CA TYR A 100 4.76 8.61 -0.13
C TYR A 100 3.94 7.34 -0.31
N LYS A 101 4.51 6.21 0.07
CA LYS A 101 3.85 4.90 0.04
C LYS A 101 4.00 4.17 1.37
N LEU A 102 3.02 3.33 1.68
CA LEU A 102 3.16 2.31 2.71
C LEU A 102 3.90 1.11 2.12
N SER A 103 4.93 0.64 2.80
CA SER A 103 5.80 -0.42 2.32
C SER A 103 6.10 -1.42 3.43
N HIS A 104 6.44 -2.65 3.04
CA HIS A 104 6.81 -3.72 3.97
C HIS A 104 5.74 -3.97 5.05
N PRO A 105 4.50 -4.32 4.65
CA PRO A 105 3.44 -4.63 5.60
C PRO A 105 3.82 -5.86 6.42
N THR A 106 3.69 -5.77 7.75
CA THR A 106 3.98 -6.82 8.74
C THR A 106 2.91 -6.82 9.82
N GLN A 107 2.95 -7.81 10.73
CA GLN A 107 1.98 -7.92 11.84
C GLN A 107 0.53 -7.81 11.37
N ILE A 108 0.25 -8.46 10.24
CA ILE A 108 -1.03 -8.39 9.55
C ILE A 108 -2.05 -9.24 10.29
N LYS A 109 -3.20 -8.66 10.63
CA LYS A 109 -4.32 -9.34 11.27
C LYS A 109 -5.66 -8.80 10.77
N ARG A 110 -6.67 -9.67 10.72
CA ARG A 110 -8.07 -9.26 10.51
C ARG A 110 -8.65 -8.79 11.84
N CYS A 111 -9.27 -7.62 11.86
CA CYS A 111 -10.02 -7.15 13.03
C CYS A 111 -11.33 -7.96 13.14
N LYS A 112 -11.74 -8.27 14.37
CA LYS A 112 -13.05 -8.91 14.63
C LYS A 112 -14.17 -7.89 14.54
#